data_AF-A0A3B8J016-F1
#
_entry.id   AF-A0A3B8J016-F1
#
_cell.length_a   1.000
_cell.length_b   1.000
_cell.length_c   1.000
_cell.angle_alpha   90.00
_cell.angle_beta   90.00
_cell.angle_gamma   90.00
#
_symmetry.space_group_name_H-M   'P 1'
#
loop_
_entity.id
_entity.type
_entity.pdbx_description
1 polymer ?
#
loop_
_entity_poly.entity_id
_entity_poly.type
_entity_poly.pdbx_seq_one_letter_code
_entity_poly.pdbx_strand_id
1 'polypeptide(L)'
;MTSPSEVLASIAEQQPDVYKLGKTFGNPCLKLVSTNKVPVMAREASIVLKLPQETINMLLKEEGNRMYIPMTGKPMKEWLEVPDTYAHRW
;
A
#
# COMPACT_ATOMS: atom_id res chain seq x y z
N MET A 1 -7.63 12.01 11.89
CA MET A 1 -6.84 11.42 10.79
C MET A 1 -7.44 10.07 10.49
N THR A 2 -7.82 9.82 9.24
CA THR A 2 -8.33 8.51 8.80
C THR A 2 -7.16 7.53 8.76
N SER A 3 -7.29 6.39 9.41
CA SER A 3 -6.23 5.38 9.41
C SER A 3 -6.01 4.81 8.00
N PRO A 4 -4.80 4.37 7.64
CA PRO A 4 -4.55 3.72 6.35
C PRO A 4 -5.51 2.54 6.08
N SER A 5 -5.89 1.80 7.13
CA SER A 5 -6.87 0.72 7.03
C SER A 5 -8.28 1.18 6.68
N GLU A 6 -8.72 2.32 7.20
CA GLU A 6 -10.04 2.89 6.88
C GLU A 6 -10.07 3.42 5.44
N VAL A 7 -8.97 4.00 4.97
CA VAL A 7 -8.83 4.41 3.55
C VAL A 7 -9.02 3.20 2.64
N LEU A 8 -8.33 2.08 2.91
CA LEU A 8 -8.49 0.87 2.11
C LEU A 8 -9.91 0.30 2.20
N ALA A 9 -10.53 0.29 3.38
CA ALA A 9 -11.92 -0.16 3.53
C ALA A 9 -12.86 0.67 2.66
N SER A 10 -12.73 1.99 2.70
CA SER A 10 -13.55 2.90 1.89
C SER A 10 -13.35 2.67 0.38
N ILE A 11 -12.12 2.43 -0.08
CA ILE A 11 -11.86 2.11 -1.50
C ILE A 11 -12.54 0.80 -1.90
N ALA A 12 -12.48 -0.25 -1.06
CA ALA A 12 -13.15 -1.51 -1.34
C ALA A 12 -14.69 -1.37 -1.39
N GLU A 13 -15.26 -0.53 -0.53
CA GLU A 13 -16.71 -0.24 -0.53
C GLU A 13 -17.15 0.56 -1.76
N GLN A 14 -16.32 1.50 -2.22
CA GLN A 14 -16.61 2.32 -3.42
C GLN A 14 -16.40 1.54 -4.73
N GLN A 15 -15.52 0.53 -4.73
CA GLN A 15 -15.14 -0.23 -5.92
C GLN A 15 -15.15 -1.75 -5.67
N PRO A 16 -16.29 -2.34 -5.27
CA PRO A 16 -16.37 -3.74 -4.84
C PRO A 16 -16.12 -4.74 -5.96
N ASP A 17 -16.34 -4.36 -7.22
CA ASP A 17 -16.05 -5.20 -8.40
C ASP A 17 -14.54 -5.25 -8.73
N VAL A 18 -13.77 -4.28 -8.25
CA VAL A 18 -12.33 -4.16 -8.51
C VAL A 18 -11.53 -4.67 -7.33
N TYR A 19 -11.92 -4.26 -6.12
CA TYR A 19 -11.17 -4.52 -4.90
C TYR A 19 -12.00 -5.25 -3.86
N LYS A 20 -11.33 -6.14 -3.13
CA LYS A 20 -11.83 -6.71 -1.88
C LYS A 20 -10.79 -6.58 -0.78
N LEU A 21 -11.25 -6.49 0.45
CA LEU A 21 -10.37 -6.49 1.61
C LEU A 21 -9.73 -7.87 1.83
N GLY A 22 -8.52 -7.85 2.36
CA GLY A 22 -7.81 -9.03 2.79
C GLY A 22 -6.72 -8.72 3.79
N LYS A 23 -5.88 -9.73 4.05
CA LYS A 23 -4.66 -9.58 4.84
C LYS A 23 -3.46 -10.11 4.07
N THR A 24 -2.34 -9.40 4.19
CA THR A 24 -1.02 -9.78 3.65
C THR A 24 0.03 -9.36 4.68
N PHE A 25 0.98 -10.25 5.02
CA PHE A 25 1.97 -10.00 6.08
C PHE A 25 1.37 -9.50 7.41
N GLY A 26 0.20 -10.01 7.80
CA GLY A 26 -0.51 -9.60 9.02
C GLY A 26 -1.26 -8.26 8.94
N ASN A 27 -1.14 -7.54 7.82
CA ASN A 27 -1.65 -6.19 7.63
C ASN A 27 -2.89 -6.17 6.71
N PRO A 28 -3.88 -5.29 6.94
CA PRO A 28 -5.02 -5.09 6.02
C PRO A 28 -4.53 -4.70 4.63
N CYS A 29 -5.14 -5.25 3.57
CA CYS A 29 -4.76 -4.96 2.20
C CYS A 29 -5.95 -4.95 1.24
N LEU A 30 -5.78 -4.32 0.08
CA LEU A 30 -6.67 -4.51 -1.05
C LEU A 30 -6.16 -5.65 -1.91
N LYS A 31 -7.09 -6.48 -2.37
CA LYS A 31 -6.86 -7.53 -3.36
C LYS A 31 -7.71 -7.25 -4.58
N LEU A 32 -7.11 -7.36 -5.76
CA LEU A 32 -7.86 -7.32 -7.01
C LEU A 32 -8.80 -8.53 -7.07
N VAL A 33 -10.09 -8.29 -7.30
CA VAL A 33 -11.11 -9.36 -7.39
C VAL A 33 -10.76 -10.35 -8.50
N SER A 34 -10.29 -9.85 -9.65
CA SER A 34 -9.98 -10.63 -10.85
C SER A 34 -8.75 -11.55 -10.71
N THR A 35 -7.73 -11.15 -9.95
CA THR A 35 -6.43 -11.85 -9.92
C THR A 35 -5.95 -12.25 -8.53
N ASN A 36 -6.63 -11.80 -7.47
CA ASN A 36 -6.19 -11.89 -6.08
C ASN A 36 -4.82 -11.24 -5.78
N LYS A 37 -4.23 -10.50 -6.73
CA LYS A 37 -2.98 -9.75 -6.52
C LYS A 37 -3.23 -8.61 -5.53
N VAL A 38 -2.19 -8.26 -4.77
CA VAL A 38 -2.22 -7.24 -3.72
C VAL A 38 -1.49 -5.99 -4.21
N PRO A 39 -2.19 -4.96 -4.71
CA PRO A 39 -1.55 -3.71 -5.14
C PRO A 39 -1.24 -2.77 -3.98
N VAL A 40 -1.96 -2.85 -2.86
CA VAL A 40 -1.77 -1.96 -1.72
C VAL A 40 -2.08 -2.63 -0.39
N MET A 41 -1.34 -2.23 0.65
CA MET A 41 -1.48 -2.72 2.01
C MET A 41 -1.35 -1.55 3.00
N ALA A 42 -2.17 -1.54 4.05
CA ALA A 42 -2.09 -0.59 5.15
C ALA A 42 -1.06 -1.05 6.19
N ARG A 43 -0.25 -0.16 6.72
CA ARG A 43 0.72 -0.48 7.79
C ARG A 43 0.82 0.68 8.76
N GLU A 44 0.33 0.52 9.99
CA GLU A 44 0.36 1.52 11.07
C GLU A 44 0.06 2.95 10.57
N ALA A 45 1.09 3.77 10.34
CA ALA A 45 1.01 5.15 9.84
C ALA A 45 1.50 5.31 8.39
N SER A 46 1.26 4.31 7.54
CA SER A 46 1.71 4.28 6.15
C SER A 46 0.83 3.38 5.28
N ILE A 47 0.91 3.60 3.96
CA ILE A 47 0.47 2.62 2.97
C ILE A 47 1.69 2.06 2.25
N VAL A 48 1.59 0.80 1.84
CA VAL A 48 2.59 0.14 1.02
C VAL A 48 2.00 -0.15 -0.34
N LEU A 49 2.58 0.43 -1.38
CA LEU A 49 2.12 0.35 -2.77
C LEU A 49 3.04 -0.55 -3.59
N LYS A 50 2.45 -1.46 -4.36
CA LYS A 50 3.17 -2.19 -5.40
C LYS A 50 3.20 -1.37 -6.69
N LEU A 51 4.37 -0.91 -7.10
CA LEU A 51 4.57 0.01 -8.23
C LEU A 51 5.68 -0.47 -9.17
N PRO A 52 5.66 -0.06 -10.46
CA PRO A 52 6.80 -0.25 -11.34
C PRO A 52 8.07 0.42 -10.78
N GLN A 53 9.23 -0.20 -11.03
CA GLN A 53 10.52 0.27 -10.49
C GLN A 53 10.84 1.72 -10.87
N GLU A 54 10.49 2.16 -12.07
CA GLU A 54 10.69 3.54 -12.52
C GLU A 54 9.89 4.53 -11.65
N THR A 55 8.63 4.22 -11.34
CA THR A 55 7.79 5.01 -10.44
C THR A 55 8.36 5.05 -9.03
N ILE A 56 8.84 3.92 -8.52
CA ILE A 56 9.48 3.84 -7.21
C ILE A 56 10.72 4.74 -7.16
N ASN A 57 11.58 4.69 -8.18
CA ASN A 57 12.80 5.49 -8.22
C ASN A 57 12.52 7.00 -8.24
N MET A 58 11.39 7.42 -8.82
CA MET A 58 10.94 8.81 -8.77
C MET A 58 10.44 9.17 -7.37
N LEU A 59 9.57 8.34 -6.78
CA LEU A 59 8.94 8.62 -5.49
C LEU A 59 9.89 8.48 -4.30
N LEU A 60 10.96 7.67 -4.41
CA LEU A 60 12.00 7.57 -3.37
C LEU A 60 12.76 8.88 -3.14
N LYS A 61 12.64 9.86 -4.05
CA LYS A 61 13.24 11.18 -3.88
C LYS A 61 12.40 12.09 -2.98
N GLU A 62 11.13 11.76 -2.78
CA GLU A 62 10.22 12.50 -1.90
C GLU A 62 10.51 12.14 -0.44
N GLU A 63 10.39 13.11 0.45
CA GLU A 63 10.74 12.94 1.86
C GLU A 63 9.87 11.88 2.54
N GLY A 64 10.50 10.99 3.30
CA GLY A 64 9.83 9.95 4.09
C GLY A 64 9.45 8.67 3.32
N ASN A 65 9.46 8.70 1.99
CA ASN A 65 9.24 7.50 1.17
C ASN A 65 10.42 6.54 1.30
N ARG A 66 10.12 5.24 1.44
CA ARG A 66 11.17 4.21 1.56
C ARG A 66 10.76 2.89 0.92
N MET A 67 11.74 2.06 0.61
CA MET A 67 11.49 0.68 0.21
C MET A 67 10.85 -0.10 1.36
N TYR A 68 9.80 -0.86 1.05
CA TYR A 68 9.19 -1.74 2.05
C TYR A 68 10.10 -2.93 2.36
N ILE A 69 10.34 -3.13 3.66
CA ILE A 69 11.12 -4.24 4.17
C ILE A 69 10.18 -5.12 5.00
N PRO A 70 9.75 -6.29 4.49
CA PRO A 70 9.03 -7.28 5.29
C PRO A 70 9.90 -7.79 6.44
N MET A 71 9.28 -8.41 7.45
CA MET A 71 9.97 -8.92 8.66
C MET A 71 11.14 -9.88 8.38
N THR A 72 11.22 -10.48 7.19
CA THR A 72 12.33 -11.34 6.74
C THR A 72 13.58 -10.57 6.29
N GLY A 73 13.57 -9.23 6.36
CA GLY A 73 14.76 -8.38 6.28
C GLY A 73 15.25 -8.03 4.88
N LYS A 74 14.63 -8.56 3.81
CA LYS A 74 15.00 -8.22 2.43
C LYS A 74 14.01 -7.22 1.82
N PRO A 75 14.45 -6.02 1.39
CA PRO A 75 13.59 -5.06 0.71
C PRO A 75 12.91 -5.69 -0.52
N MET A 76 11.60 -5.49 -0.65
CA MET A 76 10.88 -5.90 -1.85
C MET A 76 11.01 -4.82 -2.92
N LYS A 77 11.70 -5.13 -4.02
CA LYS A 77 12.04 -4.16 -5.09
C LYS A 77 10.84 -3.43 -5.71
N GLU A 78 9.66 -4.03 -5.65
CA GLU A 78 8.45 -3.48 -6.24
C GLU A 78 7.51 -2.81 -5.22
N TRP A 79 7.91 -2.66 -3.96
CA TRP A 79 7.03 -2.16 -2.90
C TRP A 79 7.60 -0.90 -2.25
N LEU A 80 6.84 0.17 -2.33
CA LEU A 80 7.15 1.47 -1.74
C LEU A 80 6.25 1.69 -0.52
N GLU A 81 6.86 2.04 0.61
CA GLU A 81 6.16 2.51 1.80
C GLU A 81 6.06 4.04 1.78
N VAL A 82 4.84 4.54 1.86
CA VAL A 82 4.48 5.96 1.82
C VAL A 82 3.88 6.35 3.18
N PRO A 83 4.49 7.29 3.91
CA PRO A 83 4.00 7.71 5.23
C PRO A 83 2.69 8.51 5.15
N ASP A 84 1.92 8.51 6.22
CA ASP A 84 0.64 9.22 6.37
C ASP A 84 0.74 10.75 6.35
N THR A 85 1.95 11.30 6.34
CA THR A 85 2.19 12.71 5.98
C THR A 85 1.64 13.02 4.58
N TYR A 86 1.55 12.02 3.70
CA TYR A 86 0.92 12.13 2.38
C TYR A 86 -0.57 11.71 2.36
N ALA A 87 -1.23 11.49 3.50
CA ALA A 87 -2.62 10.99 3.53
C ALA A 87 -3.62 11.88 2.80
N HIS A 88 -3.31 13.18 2.64
CA HIS A 88 -4.11 14.12 1.85
C HIS A 88 -4.01 13.91 0.33
N ARG A 89 -3.10 13.05 -0.15
CA ARG A 89 -2.85 12.70 -1.56
C ARG A 89 -3.17 11.22 -1.84
N TRP A 90 -3.68 10.49 -0.86
CA TRP A 90 -4.06 9.07 -1.00
C TRP A 90 -5.44 8.91 -1.63
#